data_AF-A0A1V6EU49-F1
#
_entry.id   AF-A0A1V6EU49-F1
#
_cell.length_a   1.000
_cell.length_b   1.000
_cell.length_c   1.000
_cell.angle_alpha   90.00
_cell.angle_beta   90.00
_cell.angle_gamma   90.00
#
_symmetry.space_group_name_H-M   'P 1'
#
loop_
_entity.id
_entity.type
_entity.pdbx_description
1 polymer ?
#
loop_
_entity_poly.entity_id
_entity_poly.type
_entity_poly.pdbx_seq_one_letter_code
_entity_poly.pdbx_strand_id
1 'polypeptide(L)' 'MKKDKATTQDKLRKEYKRSDFTAPLVRGKYAKRLRDSSNIVVLRPEVAKVFPNEEAVNNALTILIEVARANTQQTAK' A
#
# COMPACT_ATOMS: atom_id res chain seq x y z
N MET A 1 41.18 20.05 -1.56
CA MET A 1 39.80 19.53 -1.51
C MET A 1 39.31 19.62 -0.08
N LYS A 2 38.31 20.45 0.19
CA LYS A 2 37.70 20.59 1.53
C LYS A 2 36.76 19.38 1.71
N LYS A 3 37.00 18.56 2.74
CA LYS A 3 36.12 17.43 3.07
C LYS A 3 34.99 17.97 3.92
N ASP A 4 33.78 18.04 3.35
CA ASP A 4 32.59 18.33 4.13
C ASP A 4 32.36 17.17 5.10
N LYS A 5 32.62 17.42 6.40
CA LYS A 5 32.24 16.49 7.47
C LYS A 5 30.72 16.52 7.57
N ALA A 6 30.05 15.73 6.74
CA ALA A 6 28.66 15.34 6.97
C ALA A 6 28.63 14.58 8.30
N THR A 7 28.29 15.30 9.37
CA THR A 7 28.08 14.72 10.68
C THR A 7 26.68 14.12 10.64
N THR A 8 26.53 13.02 9.91
CA THR A 8 25.36 12.15 10.03
C THR A 8 25.48 11.53 11.41
N GLN A 9 25.02 12.26 12.43
CA GLN A 9 24.78 11.72 13.75
C GLN A 9 23.80 10.57 13.54
N ASP A 10 24.32 9.34 13.51
CA ASP A 10 23.51 8.14 13.45
C ASP A 10 22.69 8.12 14.74
N LYS A 11 21.44 8.60 14.66
CA LYS A 11 20.53 8.75 15.80
C LYS A 11 20.01 7.39 16.28
N LEU A 12 20.33 6.30 15.57
CA LEU A 12 19.90 4.97 15.93
C LEU A 12 20.77 4.44 17.07
N ARG A 13 20.10 3.89 18.09
CA ARG A 13 20.79 3.17 19.17
C ARG A 13 21.28 1.82 18.65
N LYS A 14 22.41 1.35 19.19
CA LYS A 14 22.97 0.02 18.89
C LYS A 14 21.99 -1.12 19.20
N GLU A 15 21.21 -0.97 20.27
CA GLU A 15 20.21 -1.95 20.70
C GLU A 15 19.07 -1.27 21.46
N TYR A 16 17.92 -1.93 21.50
CA TYR A 16 16.76 -1.54 22.29
C TYR A 16 16.51 -2.57 23.40
N LYS A 17 16.18 -2.08 24.59
CA LYS A 17 15.73 -2.87 25.74
C LYS A 17 14.22 -2.81 25.85
N ARG A 18 13.61 -3.82 26.49
CA ARG A 18 12.15 -3.84 26.68
C ARG A 18 11.65 -2.65 27.51
N SER A 19 12.47 -2.14 28.42
CA SER A 19 12.22 -0.92 29.22
C SER A 19 12.19 0.37 28.39
N ASP A 20 12.76 0.38 27.18
CA ASP A 20 12.71 1.56 26.31
C ASP A 20 11.30 1.78 25.73
N PHE A 21 10.44 0.76 25.76
CA PHE A 21 9.07 0.84 25.28
C PHE A 21 8.14 1.11 26.46
N THR A 22 7.74 2.37 26.65
CA THR A 22 6.81 2.79 27.72
C THR A 22 5.42 2.17 27.57
N ALA A 23 5.03 1.83 26.33
CA ALA A 23 3.75 1.22 26.02
C ALA A 23 3.90 -0.30 25.77
N PRO A 24 2.87 -1.10 26.08
CA PRO A 24 2.85 -2.51 25.75
C PRO A 24 3.07 -2.74 24.24
N LEU A 25 3.86 -3.76 23.92
CA LEU A 25 4.09 -4.21 22.55
C LEU A 25 2.87 -5.01 22.08
N VAL A 26 1.90 -4.33 21.45
CA VAL A 26 0.67 -4.95 20.94
C VAL A 26 0.85 -5.39 19.50
N ARG A 27 0.60 -6.69 19.23
CA ARG A 27 0.58 -7.23 17.86
C ARG A 27 -0.52 -6.51 17.07
N GLY A 28 -0.16 -5.96 15.91
CA GLY A 28 -1.10 -5.27 15.04
C GLY A 28 -1.46 -3.84 15.45
N LYS A 29 -0.71 -3.20 16.36
CA LYS A 29 -0.92 -1.81 16.80
C LYS A 29 -1.15 -0.81 15.66
N TYR A 30 -0.47 -1.01 14.53
CA TYR A 30 -0.57 -0.14 13.34
C TYR A 30 -1.26 -0.82 12.15
N ALA A 31 -1.75 -2.05 12.30
CA ALA A 31 -2.32 -2.80 11.18
C ALA A 31 -3.55 -2.11 10.60
N LYS A 32 -4.39 -1.47 11.43
CA LYS A 32 -5.55 -0.71 10.96
C LYS A 32 -5.12 0.52 10.15
N ARG A 33 -4.21 1.33 10.70
CA ARG A 33 -3.68 2.53 10.01
C ARG A 33 -3.02 2.16 8.68
N LEU A 34 -2.24 1.07 8.68
CA LEU A 34 -1.62 0.56 7.46
C LEU A 34 -2.68 0.18 6.42
N ARG A 35 -3.75 -0.51 6.81
CA ARG A 35 -4.85 -0.84 5.87
C ARG A 35 -5.56 0.40 5.34
N ASP A 36 -5.82 1.38 6.19
CA ASP A 36 -6.53 2.61 5.81
C ASP A 36 -5.69 3.50 4.87
N SER A 37 -4.36 3.44 4.99
CA SER A 37 -3.44 4.26 4.19
C SER A 37 -2.59 3.49 3.18
N SER A 38 -2.82 2.18 2.99
CA SER A 38 -2.03 1.38 2.05
C SER A 38 -2.62 1.47 0.65
N ASN A 39 -1.74 1.63 -0.33
CA ASN A 39 -2.08 1.47 -1.75
C ASN A 39 -2.29 0.00 -2.16
N ILE A 40 -2.31 -0.95 -1.23
CA ILE A 40 -2.44 -2.38 -1.50
C ILE A 40 -3.90 -2.80 -1.29
N VAL A 41 -4.55 -3.20 -2.38
CA VAL A 41 -5.93 -3.72 -2.35
C VAL A 41 -5.89 -5.24 -2.38
N VAL A 42 -6.40 -5.86 -1.32
CA VAL A 42 -6.47 -7.33 -1.23
C VAL A 42 -7.76 -7.81 -1.89
N LEU A 43 -7.62 -8.59 -2.96
CA LEU A 43 -8.76 -9.21 -3.65
C LEU A 43 -9.35 -10.36 -2.83
N ARG A 44 -10.65 -10.63 -3.04
CA ARG A 44 -11.28 -11.85 -2.52
C ARG A 44 -10.57 -13.08 -3.11
N PRO A 45 -10.39 -14.17 -2.33
CA PRO A 45 -9.65 -15.35 -2.80
C PRO A 45 -10.17 -15.93 -4.11
N GLU A 46 -11.48 -15.92 -4.31
CA GLU A 46 -12.13 -16.41 -5.54
C GLU A 46 -11.74 -15.57 -6.76
N VAL A 47 -11.67 -14.25 -6.60
CA VAL A 47 -11.27 -13.32 -7.67
C VAL A 47 -9.77 -13.44 -7.94
N ALA A 48 -8.96 -13.52 -6.88
CA ALA A 48 -7.52 -13.69 -7.01
C ALA A 48 -7.11 -15.00 -7.72
N LYS A 49 -7.93 -16.05 -7.64
CA LYS A 49 -7.70 -17.30 -8.38
C LYS A 49 -7.89 -17.16 -9.90
N VAL A 50 -8.72 -16.21 -10.33
CA VAL A 50 -9.02 -15.98 -11.75
C VAL A 50 -7.97 -15.08 -12.40
N PHE A 51 -7.42 -14.13 -11.64
CA PHE A 51 -6.44 -13.17 -12.16
C PHE A 51 -5.01 -13.50 -11.68
N PRO A 52 -4.10 -13.91 -12.58
CA PRO A 52 -2.76 -14.35 -12.19
C PRO A 52 -1.80 -13.21 -11.83
N ASN A 53 -2.04 -11.98 -12.30
CA ASN A 53 -1.17 -10.83 -12.07
C ASN A 53 -1.94 -9.49 -12.10
N GLU A 54 -1.25 -8.39 -11.78
CA GLU A 54 -1.83 -7.04 -11.76
C GLU A 54 -2.24 -6.54 -13.14
N GLU A 55 -1.51 -6.92 -14.19
CA GLU A 55 -1.78 -6.50 -15.57
C GLU A 55 -3.15 -7.03 -16.04
N ALA A 56 -3.44 -8.30 -15.77
CA ALA A 56 -4.72 -8.93 -16.09
C ALA A 56 -5.90 -8.24 -15.36
N VAL A 57 -5.70 -7.82 -14.11
CA VAL A 57 -6.71 -7.09 -13.33
C VAL A 57 -6.95 -5.70 -13.94
N ASN A 58 -5.88 -4.95 -14.17
CA ASN A 58 -5.98 -3.57 -14.67
C ASN A 58 -6.58 -3.51 -16.08
N ASN A 59 -6.24 -4.46 -16.94
CA ASN A 59 -6.83 -4.57 -18.28
C ASN A 59 -8.34 -4.84 -18.20
N ALA A 60 -8.77 -5.78 -17.35
CA ALA A 60 -10.19 -6.07 -17.15
C ALA A 60 -10.98 -4.86 -16.63
N LEU A 61 -10.42 -4.12 -15.67
CA LEU A 61 -11.04 -2.90 -15.14
C LEU A 61 -11.08 -1.78 -16.18
N THR A 62 -10.05 -1.66 -17.02
CA THR A 62 -10.00 -0.65 -18.10
C THR A 62 -11.11 -0.90 -19.12
N ILE A 63 -11.28 -2.15 -19.56
CA ILE A 63 -12.37 -2.54 -20.47
C ILE A 63 -13.73 -2.23 -19.84
N LEU A 64 -13.92 -2.52 -18.54
CA LEU A 64 -15.17 -2.22 -17.85
C LEU A 64 -15.48 -0.71 -17.82
N ILE A 65 -14.46 0.13 -17.63
CA ILE A 65 -14.60 1.60 -17.68
C ILE A 65 -15.03 2.06 -19.07
N GLU A 66 -14.44 1.50 -20.13
CA GLU A 66 -14.79 1.84 -21.52
C GLU A 66 -16.25 1.48 -21.83
N VAL A 67 -16.68 0.28 -21.45
CA VAL A 67 -18.07 -0.17 -21.62
C VAL A 67 -19.04 0.73 -20.84
N ALA A 68 -18.71 1.05 -19.59
CA ALA A 68 -19.54 1.94 -18.78
C ALA A 68 -19.67 3.34 -19.42
N ARG A 69 -18.57 3.90 -19.93
CA ARG A 69 -18.59 5.18 -20.65
C ARG A 69 -19.44 5.12 -21.91
N ALA A 70 -19.28 4.08 -22.73
CA ALA A 70 -20.08 3.91 -23.95
C ALA A 70 -21.60 3.89 -23.64
N ASN A 71 -22.01 3.18 -22.59
CA ASN A 71 -23.41 3.11 -22.18
C ASN A 71 -23.94 4.44 -21.63
N THR A 72 -23.16 5.17 -20.83
CA THR A 72 -23.60 6.48 -20.31
C THR A 72 -23.79 7.55 -21.40
N GLN A 73 -23.02 7.47 -22.49
CA GLN A 73 -23.16 8.38 -23.64
C GLN A 73 -24.36 8.02 -24.52
N GLN A 74 -24.79 6.75 -24.53
CA GLN A 74 -25.99 6.31 -25.25
C GLN A 74 -27.28 6.74 -24.55
N THR A 75 -27.29 6.86 -23.23
CA THR A 75 -28.46 7.36 -22.47
C THR A 75 -28.67 8.87 -22.54
N ALA A 76 -27.70 9.64 -23.06
CA ALA A 76 -27.76 11.09 -23.18
C ALA A 76 -28.06 11.59 -24.62
N LYS A 77 -28.32 10.69 -25.56
CA LYS A 77 -28.76 10.97 -26.94
C LYS A 77 -30.20 10.53 -27.12
#